data_AF-A0A5C7RJY9-F1
#
_entry.id   AF-A0A5C7RJY9-F1
#
_cell.length_a   1.000
_cell.length_b   1.000
_cell.length_c   1.000
_cell.angle_alpha   90.00
_cell.angle_beta   90.00
_cell.angle_gamma   90.00
#
_symmetry.space_group_name_H-M   'P 1'
#
loop_
_entity.id
_entity.type
_entity.pdbx_description
1 polymer ?
#
loop_
_entity_poly.entity_id
_entity_poly.type
_entity_poly.pdbx_seq_one_letter_code
_entity_poly.pdbx_strand_id
1 'polypeptide(L)'
;TLFATHYFELTALTQPGSGIANVHLDAVEHHDKNGGDTLVFMHAVKDGPADRSFGLQVAALAGLPKSVVREARGRLAELEQRRNDPAPVLTAQTLDAPQQIGLFTPASAALDALAAIDPDELTPKQALEALYRLKALE
;
A
#
# COMPACT_ATOMS: atom_id res chain seq x y z
N THR A 1 -0.17 -28.13 2.86
CA THR A 1 -1.35 -27.30 2.51
C THR A 1 -0.94 -26.29 1.48
N LEU A 2 -1.77 -26.06 0.46
CA LEU A 2 -1.57 -24.97 -0.49
C LEU A 2 -2.61 -23.89 -0.20
N PHE A 3 -2.18 -22.64 -0.12
CA PHE A 3 -3.05 -21.50 0.13
C PHE A 3 -2.83 -20.46 -0.98
N ALA A 4 -3.72 -20.43 -1.97
CA ALA A 4 -3.69 -19.44 -3.03
C ALA A 4 -4.40 -18.16 -2.57
N THR A 5 -3.76 -17.01 -2.74
CA THR A 5 -4.27 -15.72 -2.25
C THR A 5 -3.86 -14.57 -3.15
N HIS A 6 -4.63 -13.49 -3.12
CA HIS A 6 -4.29 -12.20 -3.72
C HIS A 6 -3.83 -11.18 -2.67
N TYR A 7 -3.79 -11.56 -1.39
CA TYR A 7 -3.34 -10.68 -0.30
C TYR A 7 -1.82 -10.75 -0.18
N PHE A 8 -1.15 -9.68 -0.63
CA PHE A 8 0.30 -9.56 -0.56
C PHE A 8 0.80 -9.54 0.89
N GLU A 9 0.01 -9.00 1.80
CA GLU A 9 0.32 -8.84 3.23
C GLU A 9 0.61 -10.18 3.91
N LEU A 10 -0.01 -11.28 3.44
CA LEU A 10 0.20 -12.62 3.99
C LEU A 10 1.59 -13.17 3.68
N THR A 11 2.32 -12.61 2.71
CA THR A 11 3.71 -12.98 2.46
C THR A 11 4.61 -12.70 3.67
N ALA A 12 4.23 -11.75 4.56
CA ALA A 12 4.95 -11.45 5.79
C ALA A 12 4.85 -12.56 6.86
N LEU A 13 3.95 -13.54 6.68
CA LEU A 13 3.81 -14.67 7.61
C LEU A 13 4.99 -15.66 7.52
N THR A 14 5.77 -15.65 6.44
CA THR A 14 6.97 -16.48 6.31
C THR A 14 8.11 -15.94 7.17
N GLN A 15 8.03 -16.20 8.46
CA GLN A 15 9.10 -15.92 9.42
C GLN A 15 9.88 -17.21 9.74
N PRO A 16 11.15 -17.13 10.16
CA PRO A 16 11.93 -18.29 10.57
C PRO A 16 11.17 -19.15 11.60
N GLY A 17 11.04 -20.45 11.35
CA GLY A 17 10.35 -21.40 12.24
C GLY A 17 8.82 -21.46 12.08
N SER A 18 8.21 -20.67 11.19
CA SER A 18 6.75 -20.71 10.94
C SER A 18 6.26 -22.00 10.25
N GLY A 19 7.14 -22.73 9.56
CA GLY A 19 6.75 -23.83 8.68
C GLY A 19 6.00 -23.39 7.41
N ILE A 20 5.95 -22.08 7.13
CA ILE A 20 5.30 -21.47 5.97
C ILE A 20 6.38 -21.10 4.95
N ALA A 21 6.12 -21.38 3.67
CA ALA A 21 6.96 -20.97 2.56
C ALA A 21 6.12 -20.20 1.53
N ASN A 22 6.65 -19.08 1.04
CA ASN A 22 6.03 -18.33 -0.04
C ASN A 22 6.46 -18.93 -1.37
N VAL A 23 5.50 -19.11 -2.25
CA VAL A 23 5.71 -19.40 -3.67
C VAL A 23 4.75 -18.54 -4.48
N HIS A 24 5.12 -18.18 -5.70
CA HIS A 24 4.26 -17.42 -6.61
C HIS A 24 4.30 -18.00 -8.02
N LEU A 25 3.29 -17.64 -8.84
CA LEU A 25 3.32 -17.91 -10.27
C LEU A 25 4.03 -16.76 -10.99
N ASP A 26 4.95 -17.13 -11.88
CA ASP A 26 5.76 -16.21 -12.67
C ASP A 26 4.95 -15.62 -13.84
N ALA A 27 5.12 -14.32 -14.06
CA ALA A 27 4.49 -13.56 -15.14
C ALA A 27 5.38 -12.40 -15.57
N VAL A 28 5.41 -12.13 -16.88
CA VAL A 28 6.29 -11.14 -17.49
C VAL A 28 5.48 -10.10 -18.23
N GLU A 29 5.84 -8.82 -18.07
CA GLU A 29 5.29 -7.73 -18.87
C GLU A 29 6.03 -7.64 -20.22
N HIS A 30 5.27 -7.55 -21.29
CA HIS A 30 5.77 -7.41 -22.66
C HIS A 30 5.12 -6.21 -23.33
N HIS A 31 5.91 -5.37 -23.98
CA HIS A 31 5.38 -4.24 -24.76
C HIS A 31 4.99 -4.72 -26.16
N ASP A 32 3.72 -4.58 -26.53
CA ASP A 32 3.27 -4.80 -27.89
C ASP A 32 3.82 -3.71 -28.83
N LYS A 33 3.91 -4.03 -30.12
CA LYS A 33 4.34 -3.14 -31.21
C LYS A 33 3.50 -1.86 -31.31
N ASN A 34 2.30 -1.86 -30.74
CA ASN A 34 1.41 -0.70 -30.68
C ASN A 34 1.54 0.10 -29.36
N GLY A 35 2.57 -0.16 -28.55
CA GLY A 35 2.84 0.56 -27.30
C GLY A 35 1.92 0.17 -26.13
N GLY A 36 1.33 -1.02 -26.16
CA GLY A 36 0.50 -1.55 -25.08
C GLY A 36 1.26 -2.52 -24.18
N ASP A 37 1.19 -2.36 -22.86
CA ASP A 37 1.69 -3.34 -21.90
C ASP A 37 0.80 -4.60 -21.94
N THR A 38 1.37 -5.75 -22.27
CA THR A 38 0.69 -7.05 -22.30
C THR A 38 1.31 -7.97 -21.24
N LEU A 39 0.49 -8.66 -20.46
CA LEU A 39 0.95 -9.61 -19.45
C LEU A 39 1.03 -11.02 -20.06
N VAL A 40 2.17 -11.69 -19.90
CA VAL A 40 2.37 -13.08 -20.31
C VAL A 40 2.57 -13.96 -19.08
N PHE A 41 1.67 -14.91 -18.87
CA PHE A 41 1.77 -15.87 -17.78
C PHE A 41 2.75 -16.99 -18.16
N MET A 42 3.81 -17.18 -17.37
CA MET A 42 4.81 -18.22 -17.61
C MET A 42 4.35 -19.60 -17.10
N HIS A 43 3.29 -19.63 -16.27
CA HIS A 43 2.78 -20.84 -15.61
C HIS A 43 3.85 -21.63 -14.83
N ALA A 44 4.93 -20.96 -14.43
CA ALA A 44 6.00 -21.54 -13.64
C ALA A 44 5.84 -21.09 -12.18
N VAL A 45 5.98 -22.04 -11.24
CA VAL A 45 6.04 -21.73 -9.81
C VAL A 45 7.47 -21.35 -9.44
N LYS A 46 7.63 -20.24 -8.72
CA LYS A 46 8.91 -19.73 -8.22
C LYS A 46 8.87 -19.61 -6.72
N ASP A 47 10.01 -19.86 -6.08
CA ASP A 47 10.18 -19.67 -4.65
C ASP A 47 10.18 -18.17 -4.28
N GLY A 48 9.71 -17.89 -3.07
CA GLY A 48 9.60 -16.53 -2.54
C GLY A 48 8.27 -15.84 -2.87
N PRO A 49 8.02 -14.68 -2.25
CA PRO A 49 6.86 -13.86 -2.59
C PRO A 49 6.99 -13.27 -3.99
N ALA A 50 5.86 -12.90 -4.61
CA ALA A 50 5.90 -12.06 -5.79
C ALA A 50 6.51 -10.69 -5.44
N ASP A 51 7.16 -10.03 -6.39
CA ASP A 51 7.74 -8.69 -6.23
C ASP A 51 6.73 -7.57 -6.51
N ARG A 52 5.65 -7.86 -7.23
CA ARG A 52 4.58 -6.92 -7.56
C ARG A 52 3.23 -7.59 -7.82
N SER A 53 2.16 -6.80 -7.74
CA SER A 53 0.80 -7.23 -8.11
C SER A 53 0.47 -6.84 -9.55
N PHE A 54 -0.08 -7.77 -10.32
CA PHE A 54 -0.42 -7.58 -11.74
C PHE A 54 -1.90 -7.21 -11.98
N GLY A 55 -2.61 -6.73 -10.95
CA GLY A 55 -4.06 -6.51 -11.00
C GLY A 55 -4.52 -5.53 -12.09
N LEU A 56 -3.79 -4.43 -12.31
CA LEU A 56 -4.11 -3.44 -13.34
C LEU A 56 -3.85 -3.97 -14.76
N GLN A 57 -2.85 -4.83 -14.91
CA GLN A 57 -2.48 -5.49 -16.16
C GLN A 57 -3.53 -6.53 -16.53
N VAL A 58 -4.01 -7.31 -15.54
CA VAL A 58 -5.13 -8.24 -15.73
C VAL A 58 -6.41 -7.48 -16.07
N ALA A 59 -6.68 -6.34 -15.44
CA ALA A 59 -7.84 -5.51 -15.77
C ALA A 59 -7.76 -4.93 -17.20
N ALA A 60 -6.58 -4.49 -17.63
CA ALA A 60 -6.35 -4.07 -19.01
C ALA A 60 -6.58 -5.21 -20.01
N LEU A 61 -6.09 -6.41 -19.70
CA LEU A 61 -6.31 -7.62 -20.51
C LEU A 61 -7.81 -8.01 -20.57
N ALA A 62 -8.55 -7.78 -19.48
CA ALA A 62 -10.00 -8.00 -19.42
C ALA A 62 -10.81 -6.97 -20.25
N GLY A 63 -10.15 -5.99 -20.88
CA GLY A 63 -10.78 -5.04 -21.78
C GLY A 63 -11.33 -3.79 -21.09
N LEU A 64 -10.89 -3.48 -19.87
CA LEU A 64 -11.27 -2.22 -19.23
C LEU A 64 -10.80 -1.01 -20.08
N PRO A 65 -11.57 0.09 -20.11
CA PRO A 65 -11.17 1.28 -20.85
C PRO A 65 -9.81 1.82 -20.40
N LYS A 66 -8.97 2.23 -21.37
CA LYS A 66 -7.63 2.78 -21.09
C LYS A 66 -7.65 3.97 -20.13
N SER A 67 -8.70 4.79 -20.17
CA SER A 67 -8.89 5.91 -19.24
C SER A 67 -9.02 5.44 -17.79
N VAL A 68 -9.80 4.39 -17.55
CA VAL A 68 -10.03 3.80 -16.21
C VAL A 68 -8.74 3.19 -15.67
N VAL A 69 -8.03 2.40 -16.49
CA VAL A 69 -6.75 1.80 -16.09
C VAL A 69 -5.71 2.88 -15.76
N ARG A 70 -5.67 3.98 -16.53
CA ARG A 70 -4.77 5.11 -16.28
C ARG A 70 -5.07 5.81 -14.96
N GLU A 71 -6.35 6.08 -14.67
CA GLU A 71 -6.76 6.68 -13.40
C GLU A 71 -6.41 5.77 -12.21
N ALA A 72 -6.67 4.47 -12.35
CA ALA A 72 -6.33 3.48 -11.33
C ALA A 72 -4.81 3.39 -11.09
N ARG A 73 -3.96 3.54 -12.13
CA ARG A 73 -2.49 3.66 -11.95
C ARG A 73 -2.12 4.87 -11.11
N GLY A 74 -2.75 6.02 -11.35
CA GLY A 74 -2.54 7.23 -10.54
C GLY A 74 -2.90 7.01 -9.07
N ARG A 75 -4.07 6.40 -8.83
CA ARG A 75 -4.53 6.09 -7.47
C ARG A 75 -3.64 5.07 -6.76
N LEU A 76 -3.13 4.06 -7.48
CA LEU A 76 -2.19 3.10 -6.93
C LEU A 76 -0.89 3.78 -6.47
N ALA A 77 -0.35 4.69 -7.27
CA ALA A 77 0.86 5.44 -6.90
C ALA A 77 0.66 6.25 -5.60
N GLU A 78 -0.51 6.88 -5.42
CA GLU A 78 -0.84 7.58 -4.17
C GLU A 78 -0.91 6.64 -2.96
N LEU A 79 -1.46 5.44 -3.14
CA LEU A 79 -1.57 4.44 -2.07
C LEU A 79 -0.20 3.84 -1.70
N GLU A 80 0.65 3.58 -2.70
CA GLU A 80 2.01 3.09 -2.49
C GLU A 80 2.88 4.14 -1.78
N GLN A 81 2.70 5.44 -2.09
CA GLN A 81 3.38 6.52 -1.37
C GLN A 81 2.98 6.58 0.11
N ARG A 82 1.68 6.38 0.42
CA ARG A 82 1.18 6.34 1.81
C ARG A 82 1.62 5.09 2.58
N ARG A 83 1.99 4.01 1.89
CA ARG A 83 2.43 2.75 2.49
C ARG A 83 3.90 2.78 2.96
N ASN A 84 4.64 3.85 2.69
CA ASN A 84 5.97 4.07 3.27
C ASN A 84 5.94 4.53 4.73
N ASP A 85 4.76 4.84 5.28
CA ASP A 85 4.59 4.84 6.73
C ASP A 85 4.71 3.39 7.24
N PRO A 86 5.40 3.14 8.36
CA PRO A 86 5.66 1.77 8.82
C PRO A 86 4.34 1.04 9.06
N ALA A 87 3.97 0.19 8.10
CA ALA A 87 2.84 -0.71 8.26
C ALA A 87 3.10 -1.58 9.50
N PRO A 88 2.08 -1.78 10.36
CA PRO A 88 2.24 -2.64 11.52
C PRO A 88 2.67 -4.02 11.04
N VAL A 89 3.76 -4.53 11.62
CA VAL A 89 4.26 -5.87 11.31
C VAL A 89 3.17 -6.86 11.74
N LEU A 90 2.50 -7.46 10.75
CA LEU A 90 1.55 -8.53 10.99
C LEU A 90 2.33 -9.75 11.46
N THR A 91 2.26 -10.03 12.75
CA THR A 91 2.77 -11.27 13.36
C THR A 91 1.60 -12.23 13.61
N ALA A 92 1.88 -13.52 13.71
CA ALA A 92 0.84 -14.50 14.09
C ALA A 92 0.14 -14.10 15.41
N GLN A 93 0.87 -13.49 16.34
CA GLN A 93 0.34 -12.98 17.61
C GLN A 93 -0.61 -11.79 17.43
N THR A 94 -0.45 -10.96 16.39
CA THR A 94 -1.37 -9.84 16.10
C THR A 94 -2.68 -10.28 15.45
N LEU A 95 -2.74 -11.49 14.87
CA LEU A 95 -3.95 -12.02 14.22
C LEU A 95 -4.87 -12.77 15.19
N ASP A 96 -4.32 -13.32 16.28
CA ASP A 96 -5.07 -14.01 17.34
C ASP A 96 -5.70 -13.07 18.38
N ALA A 97 -5.34 -11.79 18.36
CA ALA A 97 -5.99 -10.77 19.17
C ALA A 97 -7.22 -10.22 18.42
N PRO A 98 -8.42 -10.10 19.04
CA PRO A 98 -9.55 -9.43 18.42
C PRO A 98 -9.30 -7.92 18.45
N GLN A 99 -8.39 -7.44 17.61
CA GLN A 99 -8.25 -6.03 17.34
C GLN A 99 -9.14 -5.74 16.14
N GLN A 100 -10.23 -5.00 16.37
CA GLN A 100 -10.92 -4.29 15.30
C GLN A 100 -9.84 -3.64 14.44
N ILE A 101 -9.75 -4.06 13.18
CA ILE A 101 -8.91 -3.41 12.18
C ILE A 101 -9.28 -1.94 12.25
N GLY A 102 -8.38 -1.14 12.81
CA GLY A 102 -8.54 0.30 12.93
C GLY A 102 -8.50 0.88 11.53
N LEU A 103 -9.66 0.88 10.86
CA LEU A 103 -9.90 1.63 9.62
C LEU A 103 -9.77 3.15 9.84
N PHE A 104 -9.52 3.56 11.09
CA PHE A 104 -9.29 4.91 11.53
C PHE A 104 -7.82 5.03 11.92
N THR A 105 -7.10 5.85 11.16
CA THR A 105 -5.79 6.38 11.52
C THR A 105 -5.87 6.94 12.95
N PRO A 106 -4.93 6.63 13.86
CA PRO A 106 -4.92 7.26 15.17
C PRO A 106 -4.86 8.78 15.00
N ALA A 107 -5.70 9.50 15.73
CA ALA A 107 -5.74 10.96 15.69
C ALA A 107 -4.32 11.50 15.98
N SER A 108 -3.78 12.27 15.03
CA SER A 108 -2.47 12.88 15.19
C SER A 108 -2.61 14.13 16.04
N ALA A 109 -1.81 14.23 17.11
CA ALA A 109 -1.78 15.42 17.96
C ALA A 109 -1.46 16.69 17.15
N ALA A 110 -0.73 16.55 16.04
CA ALA A 110 -0.46 17.65 15.11
C ALA A 110 -1.71 18.06 14.33
N LEU A 111 -2.57 17.11 13.92
CA LEU A 111 -3.83 17.40 13.22
C LEU A 111 -4.83 18.11 14.14
N ASP A 112 -4.93 17.68 15.39
CA ASP A 112 -5.79 18.33 16.39
C ASP A 112 -5.30 19.76 16.68
N ALA A 113 -3.98 19.95 16.83
CA ALA A 113 -3.38 21.25 17.02
C ALA A 113 -3.56 22.17 15.80
N LEU A 114 -3.50 21.61 14.58
CA LEU A 114 -3.72 22.36 13.35
C LEU A 114 -5.18 22.80 13.21
N ALA A 115 -6.14 21.93 13.53
CA ALA A 115 -7.56 22.25 13.46
C ALA A 115 -7.99 23.36 14.44
N ALA A 116 -7.24 23.55 15.52
CA ALA A 116 -7.49 24.59 16.52
C ALA A 116 -6.91 25.97 16.16
N ILE A 117 -6.17 26.10 15.05
CA ILE A 117 -5.57 27.37 14.61
C ILE A 117 -6.57 28.16 13.77
N ASP A 118 -6.82 29.41 14.16
CA ASP A 118 -7.45 30.42 13.31
C ASP A 118 -6.36 31.30 12.66
N PRO A 119 -6.10 31.17 11.35
CA PRO A 119 -5.06 31.94 10.68
C PRO A 119 -5.32 33.46 10.65
N ASP A 120 -6.59 33.87 10.67
CA ASP A 120 -6.96 35.29 10.51
C ASP A 120 -6.74 36.09 11.82
N GLU A 121 -6.62 35.39 12.96
CA GLU A 121 -6.36 36.00 14.27
C GLU A 121 -4.86 35.99 14.65
N LEU A 122 -3.99 35.39 13.84
CA LEU A 122 -2.57 35.28 14.16
C LEU A 122 -1.73 36.42 13.59
N THR A 123 -0.84 36.95 14.43
CA THR A 123 0.26 37.78 13.93
C THR A 123 1.29 36.91 13.20
N PRO A 124 2.10 37.50 12.28
CA PRO A 124 3.12 36.75 11.55
C PRO A 124 4.10 35.98 12.45
N LYS A 125 4.43 36.51 13.63
CA LYS A 125 5.30 35.84 14.60
C LYS A 125 4.61 34.64 15.25
N GLN A 126 3.35 34.77 15.64
CA GLN A 126 2.58 33.67 16.24
C GLN A 126 2.32 32.55 15.23
N ALA A 127 2.08 32.89 13.96
CA ALA A 127 1.97 31.90 12.89
C ALA A 127 3.27 31.08 12.76
N LEU A 128 4.44 31.73 12.79
CA LEU A 128 5.73 31.04 12.75
C LEU A 128 5.94 30.13 13.96
N GLU A 129 5.61 30.60 15.16
CA GLU A 129 5.68 29.78 16.39
C GLU A 129 4.74 28.57 16.33
N ALA A 130 3.53 28.73 15.78
CA ALA A 130 2.58 27.63 15.59
C ALA A 130 3.13 26.56 14.64
N LEU A 131 3.81 26.95 13.56
CA LEU A 131 4.47 25.99 12.65
C LEU A 131 5.59 25.20 13.34
N TYR A 132 6.42 25.85 14.15
CA TYR A 132 7.45 25.15 14.93
C TYR A 132 6.84 24.18 15.94
N ARG A 133 5.73 24.56 16.58
CA ARG A 133 5.00 23.68 17.50
C ARG A 133 4.42 22.46 16.77
N LEU A 134 3.82 22.65 15.60
CA LEU A 134 3.27 21.55 14.79
C LEU A 134 4.36 20.56 14.38
N LYS A 135 5.52 21.06 13.94
CA LYS A 135 6.68 20.24 13.58
C LYS A 135 7.25 19.43 14.75
N ALA A 136 7.02 19.86 15.99
CA ALA A 136 7.45 19.12 17.18
C ALA A 136 6.44 18.02 17.60
N LEU A 137 5.23 18.03 17.04
CA LEU A 137 4.17 17.06 17.29
C LEU A 137 4.05 16.00 16.18
N GLU A 138 4.80 16.18 15.10
CA GLU A 138 5.07 15.20 14.03
C GLU A 138 6.26 14.32 14.43
#